data_AF-R6SRS1-F1
#
_entry.id   AF-R6SRS1-F1
#
_cell.length_a   1.000
_cell.length_b   1.000
_cell.length_c   1.000
_cell.angle_alpha   90.00
_cell.angle_beta   90.00
_cell.angle_gamma   90.00
#
_symmetry.space_group_name_H-M   'P 1'
#
loop_
_entity.id
_entity.type
_entity.pdbx_description
1 polymer ?
#
loop_
_entity_poly.entity_id
_entity_poly.type
_entity_poly.pdbx_seq_one_letter_code
_entity_poly.pdbx_strand_id
1 'polypeptide(L)'
;MDDICGMIGPSVIYLARELYAEADTEVCAQIGHSAPFALFINGKKIAERHNCDTWDAENVHIQHIQLHKGVNRILFRLTRVNADAKFNLTFSKGPTCADHFVEFGSVNPLLFGTV
;
A
#
# COMPACT_ATOMS: atom_id res chain seq x y z
N MET A 1 4.86 6.05 -12.60
CA MET A 1 3.54 5.38 -12.73
C MET A 1 3.38 4.66 -14.06
N ASP A 2 4.08 5.04 -15.12
CA ASP A 2 4.02 4.33 -16.41
C ASP A 2 4.56 2.89 -16.34
N ASP A 3 5.44 2.65 -15.35
CA ASP A 3 5.95 1.37 -14.88
C ASP A 3 4.91 0.49 -14.16
N ILE A 4 3.81 1.09 -13.68
CA ILE A 4 2.72 0.41 -12.96
C ILE A 4 1.51 0.21 -13.88
N CYS A 5 1.20 1.20 -14.71
CA CYS A 5 0.03 1.19 -15.60
C CYS A 5 0.29 2.08 -16.82
N GLY A 6 0.03 1.54 -18.02
CA GLY A 6 0.21 2.27 -19.30
C GLY A 6 -0.83 3.37 -19.58
N MET A 7 -1.74 3.63 -18.65
CA MET A 7 -2.72 4.72 -18.80
C MET A 7 -2.04 6.09 -18.67
N ILE A 8 -2.19 6.92 -19.71
CA ILE A 8 -1.65 8.29 -19.75
C ILE A 8 -2.73 9.28 -19.31
N GLY A 9 -2.36 10.24 -18.46
CA GLY A 9 -3.24 11.30 -17.97
C GLY A 9 -3.81 11.03 -16.57
N PRO A 10 -4.71 11.91 -16.07
CA PRO A 10 -5.31 11.74 -14.76
C PRO A 10 -6.13 10.45 -14.66
N SER A 11 -5.84 9.64 -13.64
CA SER A 11 -6.47 8.32 -13.48
C SER A 11 -6.50 7.87 -12.03
N VAL A 12 -7.35 6.88 -11.73
CA VAL A 12 -7.32 6.17 -10.45
C VAL A 12 -6.83 4.74 -10.72
N ILE A 13 -5.82 4.31 -9.97
CA ILE A 13 -5.19 3.00 -10.10
C ILE A 13 -5.38 2.25 -8.79
N TYR A 14 -5.78 0.99 -8.88
CA TYR A 14 -5.97 0.12 -7.73
C TYR A 14 -4.91 -0.98 -7.74
N LEU A 15 -4.04 -0.98 -6.73
CA LEU A 15 -3.06 -2.04 -6.52
C LEU A 15 -3.61 -3.00 -5.47
N ALA A 16 -3.78 -4.27 -5.85
CA ALA A 16 -4.27 -5.31 -4.96
C ALA A 16 -3.17 -6.35 -4.71
N ARG A 17 -3.01 -6.78 -3.47
CA ARG A 17 -2.09 -7.84 -3.06
C ARG A 17 -2.70 -8.67 -1.94
N GLU A 18 -2.37 -9.95 -1.91
CA GLU A 18 -2.57 -10.80 -0.74
C GLU A 18 -1.24 -10.93 0.00
N LEU A 19 -1.24 -10.65 1.31
CA LEU A 19 -0.09 -10.81 2.20
C LEU A 19 -0.36 -11.95 3.17
N TYR A 20 0.54 -12.92 3.21
CA TYR A 20 0.48 -14.00 4.19
C TYR A 20 1.27 -13.63 5.45
N ALA A 21 0.62 -13.73 6.61
CA ALA A 21 1.25 -13.61 7.93
C ALA A 21 1.24 -14.97 8.65
N GLU A 22 2.38 -15.40 9.18
CA GLU A 22 2.49 -16.70 9.89
C GLU A 22 1.76 -16.72 11.24
N ALA A 23 1.60 -15.54 11.85
CA ALA A 23 0.92 -15.32 13.11
C ALA A 23 0.17 -13.98 13.09
N ASP A 24 -0.75 -13.79 14.04
CA ASP A 24 -1.34 -12.47 14.29
C ASP A 24 -0.21 -11.48 14.60
N THR A 25 -0.12 -10.42 13.81
CA THR A 25 1.02 -9.50 13.81
C THR A 25 0.52 -8.06 13.78
N GLU A 26 1.05 -7.26 14.69
CA GLU A 26 0.87 -5.80 14.64
C GLU A 26 1.95 -5.18 13.75
N VAL A 27 1.53 -4.29 12.84
CA VAL A 27 2.42 -3.60 11.90
C VAL A 27 2.18 -2.09 11.92
N CYS A 28 3.21 -1.36 11.51
CA CYS A 28 3.12 0.02 11.08
C CYS A 28 3.10 0.05 9.55
N ALA A 29 2.15 0.76 8.95
CA ALA A 29 2.19 1.09 7.53
C ALA A 29 2.88 2.44 7.36
N GLN A 30 4.01 2.45 6.65
CA GLN A 30 4.72 3.64 6.22
C GLN A 30 4.34 3.89 4.75
N ILE A 31 3.85 5.09 4.47
CA ILE A 31 3.31 5.46 3.17
C ILE A 31 3.97 6.77 2.77
N GLY A 32 4.69 6.74 1.67
CA GLY A 32 5.12 7.91 0.92
C GLY A 32 4.09 8.24 -0.14
N HIS A 33 3.68 9.50 -0.23
CA HIS A 33 2.79 9.96 -1.29
C HIS A 33 3.10 11.40 -1.74
N SER A 34 2.92 11.71 -3.02
CA SER A 34 2.84 13.09 -3.52
C SER A 34 1.46 13.49 -4.00
N ALA A 35 0.52 12.54 -4.03
CA ALA A 35 -0.85 12.72 -4.53
C ALA A 35 -1.87 11.95 -3.67
N PRO A 36 -3.18 12.13 -3.87
CA PRO A 36 -4.21 11.49 -3.05
C PRO A 36 -4.16 9.96 -3.11
N PHE A 37 -4.48 9.31 -1.99
CA PHE A 37 -4.52 7.85 -1.88
C PHE A 37 -5.57 7.35 -0.91
N ALA A 38 -5.91 6.05 -0.97
CA ALA A 38 -6.57 5.35 0.11
C ALA A 38 -6.04 3.92 0.27
N LEU A 39 -5.76 3.50 1.51
CA LEU A 39 -5.32 2.16 1.88
C LEU A 39 -6.48 1.40 2.55
N PHE A 40 -6.71 0.18 2.09
CA PHE A 40 -7.66 -0.76 2.67
C PHE A 40 -6.98 -2.08 3.00
N ILE A 41 -7.33 -2.66 4.14
CA ILE A 41 -6.87 -3.97 4.59
C ILE A 41 -8.10 -4.78 4.98
N ASN A 42 -8.26 -5.97 4.42
CA ASN A 42 -9.41 -6.86 4.64
C ASN A 42 -10.76 -6.15 4.45
N GLY A 43 -10.84 -5.28 3.43
CA GLY A 43 -12.05 -4.49 3.13
C GLY A 43 -12.28 -3.27 4.03
N LYS A 44 -11.48 -3.07 5.08
CA LYS A 44 -11.57 -1.90 5.97
C LYS A 44 -10.64 -0.80 5.49
N LYS A 45 -11.14 0.44 5.39
CA LYS A 45 -10.31 1.62 5.11
C LYS A 45 -9.43 1.93 6.32
N ILE A 46 -8.12 1.92 6.11
CA ILE A 46 -7.11 2.15 7.14
C ILE A 46 -6.62 3.59 7.12
N ALA A 47 -6.40 4.14 5.92
CA ALA A 47 -5.93 5.50 5.74
C ALA A 47 -6.42 6.11 4.43
N GLU A 48 -6.51 7.43 4.39
CA GLU A 48 -6.84 8.21 3.19
C GLU A 48 -6.19 9.61 3.28
N ARG A 49 -5.80 10.13 2.11
CA ARG A 49 -5.39 11.52 1.92
C ARG A 49 -6.06 12.04 0.65
N HIS A 50 -6.55 13.28 0.70
CA HIS A 50 -7.22 13.95 -0.41
C HIS A 50 -6.36 15.05 -1.05
N ASN A 51 -5.20 15.36 -0.47
CA ASN A 51 -4.28 16.40 -0.90
C ASN A 51 -3.09 15.85 -1.70
N CYS A 52 -2.43 16.74 -2.43
CA CYS A 52 -1.06 16.55 -2.86
C CYS A 52 -0.09 16.99 -1.75
N ASP A 53 1.10 16.40 -1.74
CA ASP A 53 2.12 16.71 -0.73
C ASP A 53 3.52 16.70 -1.36
N THR A 54 4.49 17.23 -0.63
CA THR A 54 5.91 17.08 -0.97
C THR A 54 6.28 15.61 -0.84
N TRP A 55 6.91 15.08 -1.88
CA TRP A 55 7.35 13.70 -1.90
C TRP A 55 8.36 13.42 -0.79
N ASP A 56 8.02 12.48 0.08
CA ASP A 56 8.92 11.77 0.98
C ASP A 56 8.55 10.28 0.91
N ALA A 57 9.52 9.41 1.14
CA ALA A 57 9.30 7.97 1.14
C ALA A 57 8.41 7.52 2.31
N GLU A 58 8.29 8.30 3.39
CA GLU A 58 7.49 7.92 4.57
C GLU A 58 6.76 9.11 5.21
N ASN A 59 6.14 10.00 4.43
CA ASN A 59 5.42 11.16 4.98
C ASN A 59 4.11 10.82 5.73
N VAL A 60 3.68 9.55 5.74
CA VAL A 60 2.53 9.07 6.53
C VAL A 60 2.90 7.78 7.26
N HIS A 61 2.64 7.75 8.56
CA HIS A 61 2.77 6.56 9.41
C HIS A 61 1.44 6.20 10.06
N ILE A 62 1.00 4.96 9.87
CA ILE A 62 -0.22 4.42 10.51
C ILE A 62 0.19 3.25 11.38
N GLN A 63 0.12 3.45 12.70
CA GLN A 63 0.54 2.47 13.70
C GLN A 63 -0.61 1.54 14.11
N HIS A 64 -0.25 0.45 14.79
CA HIS A 64 -1.18 -0.50 15.40
C HIS A 64 -2.16 -1.17 14.41
N ILE A 65 -1.73 -1.38 13.17
CA ILE A 65 -2.50 -2.13 12.18
C ILE A 65 -2.37 -3.61 12.52
N GLN A 66 -3.51 -4.27 12.73
CA GLN A 66 -3.54 -5.70 13.00
C GLN A 66 -3.68 -6.48 11.69
N LEU A 67 -2.70 -7.34 11.41
CA LEU A 67 -2.79 -8.39 10.41
C LEU A 67 -3.09 -9.71 11.13
N HIS A 68 -4.08 -10.45 10.64
CA HIS A 68 -4.39 -11.75 11.23
C HIS A 68 -3.49 -12.84 10.64
N LYS A 69 -3.28 -13.92 11.38
CA LYS A 69 -2.65 -15.14 10.87
C LYS A 69 -3.37 -15.60 9.59
N GLY A 70 -2.59 -15.95 8.57
CA GLY A 70 -3.09 -16.33 7.26
C GLY A 70 -3.09 -15.15 6.27
N VAL A 71 -4.06 -15.14 5.37
CA VAL A 71 -4.08 -14.25 4.21
C VAL A 71 -4.80 -12.94 4.53
N ASN A 72 -4.10 -11.82 4.35
CA ASN A 72 -4.63 -10.46 4.48
C ASN A 72 -4.69 -9.79 3.11
N ARG A 73 -5.85 -9.25 2.76
CA ARG A 73 -6.07 -8.57 1.46
C ARG A 73 -5.78 -7.09 1.57
N ILE A 74 -4.82 -6.62 0.79
CA ILE A 74 -4.41 -5.23 0.73
C ILE A 74 -4.91 -4.63 -0.58
N LEU A 75 -5.55 -3.47 -0.49
CA LEU A 75 -5.94 -2.66 -1.63
C LEU A 75 -5.42 -1.23 -1.43
N PHE A 76 -4.63 -0.75 -2.38
CA PHE A 76 -4.07 0.59 -2.36
C PHE A 76 -4.56 1.36 -3.58
N ARG A 77 -5.49 2.30 -3.35
CA ARG A 77 -6.02 3.21 -4.37
C ARG A 77 -5.09 4.41 -4.50
N LEU A 78 -4.54 4.59 -5.68
CA LEU A 78 -3.64 5.70 -6.04
C LEU A 78 -4.37 6.64 -7.00
N THR A 79 -4.31 7.95 -6.75
CA THR A 79 -4.81 8.95 -7.70
C THR A 79 -3.64 9.55 -8.47
N ARG A 80 -3.50 9.18 -9.74
CA ARG A 80 -2.56 9.82 -10.67
C ARG A 80 -3.12 11.19 -11.05
N VAL A 81 -2.61 12.25 -10.43
CA VAL A 81 -3.01 13.63 -10.79
C VAL A 81 -2.16 14.21 -11.94
N ASN A 82 -0.94 13.68 -12.13
CA ASN A 82 0.00 14.06 -13.19
C ASN A 82 1.00 12.91 -13.45
N ALA A 83 2.03 13.15 -14.28
CA ALA A 83 3.04 12.13 -14.59
C ALA A 83 4.03 11.84 -13.45
N ASP A 84 4.21 12.77 -12.49
CA ASP A 84 5.16 12.66 -11.38
C ASP A 84 4.50 12.25 -10.04
N ALA A 85 3.26 11.75 -10.09
CA ALA A 85 2.61 11.20 -8.90
C ALA A 85 3.40 9.97 -8.41
N LYS A 86 3.86 10.04 -7.15
CA LYS A 86 4.74 9.05 -6.51
C LYS A 86 4.06 8.49 -5.29
N PHE A 87 4.23 7.18 -5.10
CA PHE A 87 3.63 6.43 -4.02
C PHE A 87 4.57 5.30 -3.60
N ASN A 88 4.59 4.96 -2.32
CA ASN A 88 5.06 3.67 -1.85
C ASN A 88 4.17 3.18 -0.70
N LEU A 89 4.32 1.92 -0.34
CA LEU A 89 3.74 1.34 0.86
C LEU A 89 4.75 0.31 1.38
N THR A 90 5.20 0.52 2.61
CA THR A 90 6.05 -0.42 3.34
C THR A 90 5.41 -0.75 4.68
N PHE A 91 5.72 -1.94 5.19
CA PHE A 91 5.31 -2.36 6.51
C PHE A 91 6.54 -2.53 7.39
N SER A 92 6.47 -2.08 8.64
CA SER A 92 7.55 -2.16 9.62
C SER A 92 7.02 -2.59 10.98
N LYS A 93 7.92 -3.10 11.84
CA LYS A 93 7.60 -3.53 13.22
C LYS A 93 7.22 -2.37 14.15
N GLY A 94 7.50 -1.13 13.74
CA GLY A 94 7.28 0.07 14.52
C GLY A 94 7.36 1.32 13.66
N PRO A 95 7.40 2.53 14.27
CA PRO A 95 7.53 3.79 13.54
C PRO A 95 8.96 3.98 12.99
N THR A 96 9.39 5.23 12.80
CA THR A 96 10.66 5.60 12.15
C THR A 96 11.87 4.76 12.61
N CYS A 97 12.68 4.32 11.64
CA CYS A 97 13.89 3.49 11.83
C CYS A 97 13.65 2.07 12.40
N ALA A 98 12.41 1.57 12.42
CA ALA A 98 12.13 0.18 12.79
C ALA A 98 12.43 -0.80 11.64
N ASP A 99 12.68 -2.07 11.99
CA ASP A 99 12.84 -3.14 10.99
C ASP A 99 11.62 -3.22 10.07
N HIS A 100 11.87 -3.28 8.77
CA HIS A 100 10.84 -3.54 7.78
C HIS A 100 10.49 -5.03 7.73
N PHE A 101 9.21 -5.31 7.53
CA PHE A 101 8.76 -6.65 7.17
C PHE A 101 9.11 -6.90 5.70
N VAL A 102 10.10 -7.74 5.46
CA VAL A 102 10.53 -8.19 4.12
C VAL A 102 10.10 -9.62 3.80
N GLU A 103 9.56 -10.31 4.80
CA GLU A 103 9.24 -11.74 4.77
C GLU A 103 7.78 -12.05 4.40
N PHE A 104 6.94 -11.02 4.20
CA PHE A 104 5.57 -11.26 3.77
C PHE A 104 5.55 -11.92 2.39
N GLY A 105 5.08 -13.17 2.36
CA GLY A 105 4.69 -13.82 1.12
C GLY A 105 3.61 -12.96 0.46
N SER A 106 3.90 -12.50 -0.77
CA SER A 106 3.04 -11.55 -1.46
C SER A 106 2.63 -12.07 -2.83
N VAL A 107 1.32 -12.14 -3.07
CA VAL A 107 0.75 -12.66 -4.31
C VAL A 107 -0.15 -11.62 -4.96
N ASN A 108 -0.09 -11.51 -6.29
CA ASN A 108 -1.03 -10.69 -7.06
C ASN A 108 -2.33 -11.50 -7.29
N PRO A 109 -3.49 -11.05 -6.76
CA PRO A 109 -4.73 -11.80 -6.85
C PRO A 109 -5.27 -11.91 -8.29
N LEU A 110 -4.81 -11.08 -9.23
CA LEU A 110 -5.26 -11.08 -10.63
C LEU A 110 -4.49 -12.04 -11.54
N LEU A 111 -3.45 -12.73 -11.05
CA LEU A 111 -2.70 -13.73 -11.83
C LEU A 111 -3.22 -15.18 -11.67
N PHE A 112 -4.32 -15.39 -10.94
CA PHE A 112 -5.05 -16.66 -10.96
C PHE A 112 -6.18 -16.59 -11.99
N GLY A 113 -5.83 -16.81 -13.26
CA GLY A 113 -6.80 -16.70 -14.37
C GLY A 113 -6.36 -17.20 -15.74
N THR A 114 -5.26 -17.96 -15.85
CA THR A 114 -4.98 -18.76 -17.06
C THR A 114 -4.88 -20.22 -16.68
N VAL A 115 -5.99 -20.94 -16.89
CA VAL A 115 -5.99 -22.34 -17.35
C VAL A 115 -6.18 -22.30 -18.85
#